data_AF-A0A2H0BHK9-F1
#
_entry.id   AF-A0A2H0BHK9-F1
#
_cell.length_a   1.000
_cell.length_b   1.000
_cell.length_c   1.000
_cell.angle_alpha   90.00
_cell.angle_beta   90.00
_cell.angle_gamma   90.00
#
_symmetry.space_group_name_H-M   'P 1'
#
loop_
_entity.id
_entity.type
_entity.pdbx_description
1 polymer ?
#
loop_
_entity_poly.entity_id
_entity_poly.type
_entity_poly.pdbx_seq_one_letter_code
_entity_poly.pdbx_strand_id
1 'polypeptide(L)' 'MIFPILILALVLRLISLNQSLWLDEATTAYVASHFNFGEIITRFAPSDFHPPLYYLVIRAWSLVFGTSEIALRMPSV' A
#
# COMPACT_ATOMS: atom_id res chain seq x y z
N MET A 1 -3.17 -17.30 25.69
CA MET A 1 -4.41 -16.49 25.74
C MET A 1 -4.34 -15.20 24.90
N ILE A 2 -3.46 -15.12 23.87
CA ILE A 2 -3.29 -13.89 23.06
C ILE A 2 -4.22 -13.83 21.83
N PHE A 3 -4.72 -14.97 21.37
CA PHE A 3 -5.57 -15.04 20.16
C PHE A 3 -6.81 -14.13 20.19
N PRO A 4 -7.57 -14.01 21.29
CA PRO A 4 -8.70 -13.09 21.32
C PRO A 4 -8.29 -11.63 21.10
N ILE A 5 -7.11 -11.24 21.60
CA ILE A 5 -6.57 -9.89 21.43
C ILE A 5 -6.15 -9.66 19.98
N LEU A 6 -5.49 -10.65 19.35
CA LEU A 6 -5.10 -10.55 17.94
C LEU A 6 -6.32 -10.47 17.01
N ILE A 7 -7.36 -11.26 17.29
CA ILE A 7 -8.61 -11.22 16.52
C ILE A 7 -9.30 -9.86 16.69
N LEU A 8 -9.41 -9.37 17.92
CA LEU A 8 -10.02 -8.06 18.18
C LEU A 8 -9.22 -6.94 17.49
N ALA A 9 -7.89 -6.96 17.58
CA ALA A 9 -7.03 -5.98 16.93
C ALA A 9 -7.18 -6.01 15.40
N LEU A 10 -7.25 -7.20 14.80
CA LEU A 10 -7.47 -7.35 13.36
C LEU A 10 -8.83 -6.79 12.94
N VAL A 11 -9.91 -7.14 13.66
CA VAL A 11 -11.26 -6.63 13.37
C VAL A 11 -11.29 -5.10 13.42
N LEU A 12 -10.67 -4.50 14.43
CA LEU A 12 -10.62 -3.05 14.56
C LEU A 12 -9.87 -2.36 13.41
N ARG A 13 -8.78 -2.97 12.90
CA ARG A 13 -8.02 -2.43 11.76
C ARG A 13 -8.75 -2.53 10.42
N LEU A 14 -9.74 -3.40 10.30
CA LEU A 14 -10.54 -3.57 9.08
C LEU A 14 -11.68 -2.53 8.96
N ILE A 15 -11.97 -1.78 10.02
CA ILE A 15 -13.01 -0.76 10.02
C ILE A 15 -12.56 0.46 9.19
N SER A 16 -13.45 0.97 8.33
CA SER A 16 -13.24 2.21 7.55
C SER A 16 -12.09 2.20 6.53
N LEU A 17 -11.69 1.03 6.02
CA LEU A 17 -10.64 0.92 4.99
C LEU A 17 -11.01 1.52 3.62
N ASN A 18 -12.27 1.90 3.41
CA ASN A 18 -12.79 2.45 2.16
C ASN A 18 -12.87 3.99 2.13
N GLN A 19 -12.22 4.67 3.08
CA GLN A 19 -12.12 6.13 3.06
C GLN A 19 -11.17 6.61 1.96
N SER A 20 -11.37 7.85 1.49
CA SER A 20 -10.46 8.50 0.55
C SER A 20 -9.00 8.42 1.03
N LEU A 21 -8.07 8.33 0.07
CA LEU A 21 -6.65 8.21 0.35
C LEU A 21 -6.08 9.51 0.96
N TRP A 22 -5.17 9.34 1.91
CA TRP A 22 -4.29 10.42 2.38
C TRP A 22 -3.24 10.75 1.32
N LEU A 23 -2.52 11.86 1.48
CA LEU A 23 -1.58 12.33 0.45
C LEU A 23 -0.47 11.31 0.13
N ASP A 24 0.11 10.71 1.16
CA ASP A 24 1.14 9.67 1.06
C ASP A 24 0.61 8.36 0.45
N GLU A 25 -0.60 7.96 0.83
CA GLU A 25 -1.30 6.83 0.22
C GLU A 25 -1.61 7.09 -1.25
N ALA A 26 -2.03 8.30 -1.61
CA ALA A 26 -2.31 8.70 -2.98
C ALA A 26 -1.02 8.71 -3.83
N THR A 27 0.11 9.17 -3.29
CA THR A 27 1.41 9.03 -3.95
C THR A 27 1.76 7.56 -4.18
N THR A 28 1.55 6.70 -3.18
CA THR A 28 1.80 5.26 -3.31
C THR A 28 0.91 4.63 -4.39
N ALA A 29 -0.38 4.98 -4.41
CA ALA A 29 -1.34 4.55 -5.42
C ALA A 29 -0.92 5.02 -6.82
N TYR A 30 -0.48 6.27 -6.93
CA TYR A 30 -0.01 6.86 -8.18
C TYR A 30 1.20 6.10 -8.73
N VAL A 31 2.22 5.87 -7.88
CA VAL A 31 3.44 5.13 -8.25
C VAL A 31 3.11 3.71 -8.68
N ALA A 32 2.29 3.01 -7.88
CA ALA A 32 1.90 1.63 -8.16
C ALA A 32 1.06 1.50 -9.44
N SER A 33 0.36 2.56 -9.86
CA SER A 33 -0.48 2.55 -11.07
C SER A 33 0.30 2.94 -12.33
N HIS A 34 1.21 3.92 -12.23
CA HIS A 34 1.82 4.58 -13.40
C HIS A 34 3.24 4.11 -13.72
N PHE A 35 3.93 3.46 -12.79
CA PHE A 35 5.32 3.04 -12.97
C PHE A 35 5.42 1.52 -12.99
N ASN A 36 6.28 0.98 -13.85
CA ASN A 36 6.71 -0.41 -13.76
C ASN A 36 7.84 -0.57 -12.72
N PHE A 37 8.17 -1.82 -12.35
CA PHE A 37 9.21 -2.11 -11.34
C PHE A 37 10.56 -1.42 -11.61
N GLY A 38 11.00 -1.39 -12.88
CA GLY A 38 12.24 -0.74 -13.26
C GLY A 38 12.17 0.78 -13.15
N GLU A 39 11.03 1.37 -13.55
CA GLU A 39 10.81 2.81 -13.47
C GLU A 39 10.66 3.30 -12.03
N ILE A 40 10.13 2.47 -11.12
CA ILE A 40 10.11 2.78 -9.68
C ILE A 40 11.54 2.99 -9.18
N ILE A 41 12.48 2.12 -9.56
CA ILE A 41 13.87 2.19 -9.11
C ILE A 41 14.65 3.30 -9.84
N THR A 42 14.43 3.47 -11.14
CA THR A 42 15.30 4.32 -11.99
C THR A 42 14.77 5.73 -12.19
N ARG A 43 13.46 5.96 -12.05
CA ARG A 43 12.84 7.28 -12.29
C ARG A 43 12.22 7.87 -11.03
N PHE A 44 11.46 7.07 -10.27
CA PHE A 44 10.75 7.57 -9.10
C PHE A 44 11.67 7.67 -7.87
N ALA A 45 12.32 6.57 -7.49
CA ALA A 45 13.15 6.48 -6.28
C ALA A 45 14.27 7.53 -6.19
N PRO A 46 14.96 7.93 -7.29
CA PRO A 46 15.99 8.97 -7.20
C PRO A 46 15.45 10.36 -6.82
N SER A 47 14.14 10.58 -6.98
CA SER A 47 13.46 11.84 -6.67
C SER A 47 12.65 11.81 -5.37
N ASP A 48 12.55 10.64 -4.72
CA ASP A 48 11.84 10.47 -3.46
C ASP A 48 12.85 10.32 -2.31
N PHE A 49 12.44 10.69 -1.09
CA PHE A 49 13.25 10.52 0.11
C PHE A 49 13.20 9.09 0.67
N HIS A 50 12.22 8.29 0.27
CA HIS A 50 11.99 6.94 0.79
C HIS A 50 12.65 5.86 -0.10
N PRO A 51 13.18 4.79 0.51
CA PRO A 51 13.62 3.62 -0.24
C PRO A 51 12.48 2.97 -1.06
N PRO A 52 12.76 2.41 -2.25
CA PRO A 52 11.72 1.97 -3.19
C PRO A 52 10.97 0.70 -2.78
N LEU A 53 11.45 -0.03 -1.75
CA LEU A 53 10.96 -1.36 -1.42
C LEU A 53 9.44 -1.41 -1.23
N TYR A 54 8.89 -0.44 -0.50
CA TYR A 54 7.45 -0.40 -0.25
C TYR A 54 6.64 -0.19 -1.55
N TYR A 55 7.08 0.72 -2.43
CA TYR A 55 6.44 0.92 -3.73
C TYR A 55 6.52 -0.31 -4.63
N LEU A 56 7.62 -1.07 -4.58
CA LEU A 56 7.76 -2.33 -5.32
C LEU A 56 6.78 -3.40 -4.80
N VAL A 57 6.63 -3.52 -3.48
CA VAL A 57 5.67 -4.45 -2.86
C VAL A 57 4.24 -4.05 -3.26
N ILE A 58 3.88 -2.78 -3.15
CA ILE A 58 2.55 -2.31 -3.51
C ILE A 58 2.29 -2.46 -5.01
N ARG A 59 3.28 -2.26 -5.88
CA ARG A 59 3.17 -2.56 -7.32
C ARG A 59 2.88 -4.04 -7.57
N ALA A 60 3.59 -4.95 -6.90
CA ALA A 60 3.33 -6.38 -7.04
C ALA A 60 1.93 -6.76 -6.54
N TRP A 61 1.51 -6.17 -5.41
CA TRP A 61 0.20 -6.39 -4.83
C TRP A 61 -0.93 -5.86 -5.71
N SER A 62 -0.78 -4.65 -6.26
CA SER A 62 -1.80 -4.00 -7.09
C SER A 62 -2.02 -4.71 -8.42
N LEU A 63 -1.04 -5.45 -8.93
CA LEU A 63 -1.21 -6.31 -10.11
C LEU A 63 -2.19 -7.46 -9.88
N VAL A 64 -2.35 -7.92 -8.63
CA VAL A 64 -3.23 -9.04 -8.28
C VAL A 64 -4.57 -8.55 -7.75
N PHE A 65 -4.57 -7.55 -6.88
CA PHE A 65 -5.76 -7.10 -6.14
C PHE A 65 -6.32 -5.74 -6.63
N GLY A 66 -5.65 -5.09 -7.58
CA GLY A 66 -6.03 -3.77 -8.08
C GLY A 66 -5.61 -2.62 -7.16
N THR A 67 -6.15 -1.44 -7.43
CA THR A 67 -5.75 -0.17 -6.80
C THR A 67 -6.90 0.51 -6.04
N SER A 68 -7.88 -0.26 -5.57
CA SER A 68 -8.92 0.27 -4.68
C SER A 68 -8.34 0.65 -3.32
N GLU A 69 -9.02 1.49 -2.56
CA GLU A 69 -8.58 1.96 -1.24
C GLU A 69 -8.36 0.79 -0.29
N ILE A 70 -9.27 -0.19 -0.32
CA ILE A 70 -9.16 -1.41 0.48
C ILE A 70 -7.93 -2.20 0.03
N ALA A 71 -7.77 -2.43 -1.28
CA ALA A 71 -6.65 -3.23 -1.79
C ALA A 71 -5.29 -2.62 -1.41
N LEU A 72 -5.14 -1.31 -1.52
CA LEU A 72 -3.87 -0.63 -1.22
C LEU A 72 -3.52 -0.62 0.28
N ARG A 73 -4.51 -0.67 1.17
CA ARG A 73 -4.27 -0.70 2.63
C ARG A 73 -4.00 -2.09 3.19
N MET A 74 -4.49 -3.14 2.53
CA MET A 74 -4.37 -4.53 3.02
C MET A 74 -2.95 -4.98 3.38
N PRO A 75 -1.88 -4.63 2.64
CA PRO A 75 -0.51 -5.01 3.04
C PRO A 75 -0.04 -4.43 4.38
N SER A 76 -0.72 -3.39 4.87
CA SER A 76 -0.34 -2.62 6.07
C SER A 76 -1.28 -2.87 7.26
N VAL A 77 -2.37 -3.62 7.07
CA VAL A 77 -3.36 -3.99 8.10
C VAL A 77 -2.85 -5.15 8.94
#